data_AF-A0A6P7H198-F1
#
_entry.id   AF-A0A6P7H198-F1
#
_cell.length_a   1.000
_cell.length_b   1.000
_cell.length_c   1.000
_cell.angle_alpha   90.00
_cell.angle_beta   90.00
_cell.angle_gamma   90.00
#
_symmetry.space_group_name_H-M   'P 1'
#
loop_
_entity.id
_entity.type
_entity.pdbx_description
1 polymer ?
#
loop_
_entity_poly.entity_id
_entity_poly.type
_entity_poly.pdbx_seq_one_letter_code
_entity_poly.pdbx_strand_id
1 'polypeptide(L)'
;MPKKFVGENTKAIASRERKKIQKESKLKENEERINEELWKNTDKQSEKKQAKIEAAEKKKQEVKQKKLEAKDQLEKELASIKVKRGKEVKKLTRAEISSQRNEADAKNKSLNLSSHLEEPLERNLNKLPIDNAESARNIDDAILLLTDHVDEDRHPEKRMKAAYKCYEEKCLKDLKVTHPSLKLSQLKQMVFKNWKTAPENPLLQKM
;
A
#
# COMPACT_ATOMS: atom_id res chain seq x y z
N MET A 1 32.43 -47.40 -19.46
CA MET A 1 31.16 -47.97 -18.95
C MET A 1 30.61 -47.04 -17.85
N PRO A 2 29.43 -46.42 -18.00
CA PRO A 2 28.90 -45.54 -16.95
C PRO A 2 28.35 -46.37 -15.79
N LYS A 3 28.86 -46.10 -14.59
CA LYS A 3 28.57 -46.77 -13.32
C LYS A 3 27.08 -46.60 -12.98
N LYS A 4 26.31 -47.69 -12.99
CA LYS A 4 24.90 -47.69 -12.58
C LYS A 4 24.85 -47.38 -11.07
N PHE A 5 24.22 -46.26 -10.70
CA PHE A 5 24.04 -45.83 -9.32
C PHE A 5 23.14 -46.85 -8.60
N VAL A 6 23.66 -47.55 -7.59
CA VAL A 6 23.01 -48.71 -6.91
C VAL A 6 21.96 -48.25 -5.88
N GLY A 7 21.62 -46.96 -5.84
CA GLY A 7 20.60 -46.40 -4.96
C GLY A 7 19.62 -45.51 -5.73
N GLU A 8 18.44 -45.29 -5.18
CA GLU A 8 17.50 -44.34 -5.76
C GLU A 8 18.13 -42.93 -5.82
N ASN A 9 17.92 -42.23 -6.94
CA ASN A 9 18.48 -40.90 -7.17
C ASN A 9 17.94 -39.91 -6.12
N THR A 10 18.82 -39.35 -5.29
CA THR A 10 18.46 -38.44 -4.19
C THR A 10 17.61 -37.24 -4.63
N LYS A 11 17.83 -36.74 -5.85
CA LYS A 11 16.99 -35.66 -6.43
C LYS A 11 15.59 -36.14 -6.81
N ALA A 12 15.45 -37.39 -7.23
CA ALA A 12 14.16 -38.00 -7.55
C ALA A 12 13.35 -38.26 -6.27
N ILE A 13 14.00 -38.71 -5.20
CA ILE A 13 13.38 -38.87 -3.87
C ILE A 13 12.88 -37.51 -3.36
N ALA A 14 13.74 -36.49 -3.34
CA ALA A 14 13.35 -35.13 -2.93
C ALA A 14 12.21 -34.55 -3.78
N SER A 15 12.17 -34.83 -5.09
CA SER A 15 11.05 -34.42 -5.94
C SER A 15 9.76 -35.18 -5.64
N ARG A 16 9.84 -36.47 -5.33
CA ARG A 16 8.68 -37.30 -4.93
C ARG A 16 8.13 -36.83 -3.58
N GLU A 17 9.01 -36.52 -2.62
CA GLU A 17 8.66 -35.96 -1.31
C GLU A 17 7.95 -34.62 -1.44
N ARG A 18 8.46 -33.68 -2.26
CA ARG A 18 7.77 -32.40 -2.52
C ARG A 18 6.39 -32.58 -3.11
N LYS A 19 6.25 -33.49 -4.09
CA LYS A 19 4.96 -33.81 -4.70
C LYS A 19 4.01 -34.48 -3.70
N LYS A 20 4.53 -35.30 -2.78
CA LYS A 20 3.76 -35.94 -1.71
C LYS A 20 3.27 -34.91 -0.70
N ILE A 21 4.14 -34.02 -0.23
CA ILE A 21 3.79 -32.91 0.68
C ILE A 21 2.72 -32.00 0.05
N GLN A 22 2.87 -31.64 -1.22
CA GLN A 22 1.87 -30.80 -1.90
C GLN A 22 0.52 -31.52 -2.09
N LYS A 23 0.53 -32.84 -2.29
CA LYS A 23 -0.71 -33.63 -2.34
C LYS A 23 -1.35 -33.71 -0.96
N GLU A 24 -0.57 -33.99 0.08
CA GLU A 24 -1.04 -34.05 1.46
C GLU A 24 -1.59 -32.70 1.93
N SER A 25 -0.96 -31.57 1.58
CA SER A 25 -1.47 -30.24 1.91
C SER A 25 -2.81 -29.96 1.24
N LYS A 26 -2.95 -30.31 -0.05
CA LYS A 26 -4.21 -30.15 -0.78
C LYS A 26 -5.30 -31.08 -0.26
N LEU A 27 -4.95 -32.29 0.17
CA LEU A 27 -5.91 -33.20 0.78
C LEU A 27 -6.38 -32.65 2.12
N LYS A 28 -5.46 -32.17 2.97
CA LYS A 28 -5.80 -31.50 4.23
C LYS A 28 -6.67 -30.27 4.04
N GLU A 29 -6.35 -29.39 3.09
CA GLU A 29 -7.16 -28.21 2.78
C GLU A 29 -8.56 -28.60 2.31
N ASN A 30 -8.67 -29.66 1.49
CA ASN A 30 -9.98 -30.18 1.07
C ASN A 30 -10.75 -30.82 2.24
N GLU A 31 -10.08 -31.57 3.11
CA GLU A 31 -10.68 -32.17 4.31
C GLU A 31 -11.12 -31.09 5.30
N GLU A 32 -10.32 -30.04 5.51
CA GLU A 32 -10.65 -28.86 6.31
C GLU A 32 -11.85 -28.14 5.74
N ARG A 33 -11.88 -27.88 4.43
CA ARG A 33 -13.05 -27.27 3.77
C ARG A 33 -14.32 -28.12 3.90
N ILE A 34 -14.20 -29.44 3.77
CA ILE A 34 -15.35 -30.37 3.95
C ILE A 34 -15.80 -30.37 5.40
N ASN A 35 -14.86 -30.37 6.36
CA ASN A 35 -15.16 -30.30 7.78
C ASN A 35 -15.82 -28.97 8.13
N GLU A 36 -15.30 -27.84 7.64
CA GLU A 36 -15.92 -26.53 7.80
C GLU A 36 -17.34 -26.52 7.26
N GLU A 37 -17.57 -27.05 6.04
CA GLU A 37 -18.91 -27.16 5.46
C GLU A 37 -19.83 -28.05 6.31
N LEU A 38 -19.33 -29.18 6.81
CA LEU A 38 -20.07 -30.12 7.65
C LEU A 38 -20.45 -29.50 9.01
N TRP A 39 -19.57 -28.65 9.55
CA TRP A 39 -19.77 -27.98 10.84
C TRP A 39 -20.40 -26.58 10.72
N LYS A 40 -20.82 -26.16 9.53
CA LYS A 40 -21.64 -24.95 9.37
C LYS A 40 -23.00 -25.14 10.04
N ASN A 41 -23.28 -24.30 11.02
CA ASN A 41 -24.59 -24.26 11.67
C ASN A 41 -25.63 -23.66 10.71
N THR A 42 -26.59 -24.48 10.27
CA THR A 42 -27.71 -24.07 9.38
C THR A 42 -28.98 -23.70 10.13
N ASP A 43 -28.93 -23.62 11.48
CA ASP A 43 -30.08 -23.21 12.27
C ASP A 43 -30.36 -21.71 12.08
N LYS A 44 -31.50 -21.42 11.44
CA LYS A 44 -32.03 -20.07 11.18
C LYS A 44 -32.09 -19.17 12.42
N GLN A 45 -32.29 -19.72 13.62
CA GLN A 45 -32.29 -18.91 14.84
C GLN A 45 -30.88 -18.52 15.29
N SER A 46 -29.90 -19.41 15.09
CA SER A 46 -28.49 -19.16 15.38
C SER A 46 -27.90 -18.10 14.43
N GLU A 47 -28.19 -18.20 13.13
CA GLU A 47 -27.78 -17.21 12.12
C GLU A 47 -28.35 -15.83 12.42
N LYS A 48 -29.64 -15.74 12.78
CA LYS A 48 -30.27 -14.48 13.19
C LYS A 48 -29.63 -13.87 14.42
N LYS A 49 -29.17 -14.69 15.37
CA LYS A 49 -28.46 -14.21 16.57
C LYS A 49 -27.05 -13.71 16.20
N GLN A 50 -26.30 -14.46 15.39
CA GLN A 50 -24.98 -14.06 14.90
C GLN A 50 -25.05 -12.76 14.08
N ALA A 51 -25.97 -12.66 13.13
CA ALA A 51 -26.18 -11.45 12.34
C ALA A 51 -26.53 -10.22 13.20
N LYS A 52 -27.29 -10.40 14.28
CA LYS A 52 -27.57 -9.32 15.25
C LYS A 52 -26.33 -8.90 16.03
N ILE A 53 -25.48 -9.85 16.44
CA ILE A 53 -24.23 -9.59 17.15
C ILE A 53 -23.26 -8.86 16.21
N GLU A 54 -23.05 -9.38 14.99
CA GLU A 54 -22.19 -8.78 13.98
C GLU A 54 -22.66 -7.37 13.59
N ALA A 55 -23.97 -7.15 13.42
CA ALA A 55 -24.50 -5.82 13.13
C ALA A 55 -24.28 -4.85 14.30
N ALA A 56 -24.37 -5.31 15.54
CA ALA A 56 -24.07 -4.49 16.71
C ALA A 56 -22.57 -4.19 16.84
N GLU A 57 -21.69 -5.13 16.50
CA GLU A 57 -20.24 -4.94 16.50
C GLU A 57 -19.79 -4.00 15.38
N LYS A 58 -20.31 -4.17 14.16
CA LYS A 58 -20.05 -3.25 13.03
C LYS A 58 -20.45 -1.82 13.38
N LYS A 59 -21.66 -1.61 13.92
CA LYS A 59 -22.08 -0.29 14.40
C LYS A 59 -21.16 0.28 15.49
N LYS A 60 -20.69 -0.54 16.43
CA LYS A 60 -19.73 -0.09 17.46
C LYS A 60 -18.38 0.29 16.84
N GLN A 61 -17.91 -0.45 15.83
CA GLN A 61 -16.67 -0.17 15.12
C GLN A 61 -16.78 1.12 14.29
N GLU A 62 -17.85 1.31 13.54
CA GLU A 62 -18.13 2.54 12.77
C GLU A 62 -18.17 3.77 13.68
N VAL A 63 -18.84 3.68 14.83
CA VAL A 63 -18.87 4.78 15.81
C VAL A 63 -17.47 5.06 16.38
N LYS A 64 -16.65 4.03 16.62
CA LYS A 64 -15.26 4.23 17.06
C LYS A 64 -14.42 4.88 15.98
N GLN A 65 -14.52 4.44 14.72
CA GLN A 65 -13.81 5.02 13.58
C GLN A 65 -14.21 6.47 13.37
N LYS A 66 -15.51 6.78 13.33
CA LYS A 66 -16.01 8.16 13.21
C LYS A 66 -15.52 9.07 14.35
N LYS A 67 -15.42 8.54 15.58
CA LYS A 67 -14.87 9.29 16.72
C LYS A 67 -13.36 9.53 16.58
N LEU A 68 -12.60 8.58 16.05
CA LEU A 68 -11.18 8.75 15.79
C LEU A 68 -10.96 9.79 14.68
N GLU A 69 -11.68 9.67 13.57
CA GLU A 69 -11.62 10.64 12.47
C GLU A 69 -11.97 12.06 12.91
N ALA A 70 -13.01 12.24 13.73
CA ALA A 70 -13.39 13.54 14.28
C ALA A 70 -12.31 14.12 15.22
N LYS A 71 -11.63 13.26 16.00
CA LYS A 71 -10.51 13.69 16.84
C LYS A 71 -9.31 14.11 16.00
N ASP A 72 -8.95 13.33 14.99
CA ASP A 72 -7.85 13.63 14.08
C ASP A 72 -8.09 14.95 13.33
N GLN A 73 -9.33 15.23 12.93
CA GLN A 73 -9.71 16.51 12.32
C GLN A 73 -9.53 17.68 13.30
N LEU A 74 -10.01 17.53 14.55
CA LEU A 74 -9.87 18.55 15.57
C LEU A 74 -8.39 18.83 15.93
N GLU A 75 -7.55 17.79 16.01
CA GLU A 75 -6.12 17.96 16.24
C GLU A 75 -5.42 18.68 15.08
N LYS A 76 -5.79 18.37 13.84
CA LYS A 76 -5.30 19.10 12.65
C LYS A 76 -5.71 20.57 12.68
N GLU A 77 -6.95 20.88 13.06
CA GLU A 77 -7.41 22.26 13.21
C GLU A 77 -6.63 23.00 14.30
N LEU A 78 -6.46 22.41 15.48
CA LEU A 78 -5.67 22.98 16.57
C LEU A 78 -4.21 23.20 16.17
N ALA A 79 -3.59 22.28 15.44
CA ALA A 79 -2.23 22.44 14.93
C ALA A 79 -2.13 23.54 13.86
N SER A 80 -3.19 23.73 13.06
CA SER A 80 -3.27 24.78 12.04
C SER A 80 -3.49 26.18 12.63
N ILE A 81 -4.10 26.26 13.82
CA ILE A 81 -4.25 27.50 14.58
C ILE A 81 -2.89 27.91 15.14
N LYS A 82 -2.11 28.59 14.29
CA LYS A 82 -0.91 29.32 14.69
C LYS A 82 -1.36 30.48 15.58
N VAL A 83 -1.42 30.25 16.89
CA VAL A 83 -1.62 31.31 17.88
C VAL A 83 -0.46 32.29 17.75
N LYS A 84 -0.66 33.35 16.96
CA LYS A 84 0.21 34.53 17.00
C LYS A 84 0.09 35.06 18.42
N ARG A 85 1.06 34.73 19.27
CA ARG A 85 1.23 35.33 20.59
C ARG A 85 1.07 36.84 20.40
N GLY A 86 0.00 37.38 20.98
CA GLY A 86 -0.42 38.75 20.75
C GLY A 86 0.76 39.69 20.94
N LYS A 87 1.00 40.55 19.95
CA LYS A 87 1.81 41.75 20.18
C LYS A 87 1.23 42.45 21.40
N GLU A 88 2.09 42.77 22.36
CA GLU A 88 1.74 43.55 23.54
C GLU A 88 0.89 44.76 23.10
N VAL A 89 -0.33 44.83 23.64
CA VAL A 89 -1.26 45.90 23.33
C VAL A 89 -0.72 47.17 23.99
N LYS A 90 0.07 47.94 23.22
CA LYS A 90 0.48 49.29 23.63
C LYS A 90 -0.78 50.13 23.78
N LYS A 91 -0.90 50.85 24.90
CA LYS A 91 -2.03 51.75 25.15
C LYS A 91 -1.99 52.87 24.10
N LEU A 92 -2.94 52.85 23.18
CA LEU A 92 -3.12 53.88 22.17
C LEU A 92 -4.05 54.98 22.70
N THR A 93 -3.75 56.22 22.35
CA THR A 93 -4.59 57.38 22.64
C THR A 93 -5.84 57.36 21.76
N ARG A 94 -6.93 57.99 22.24
CA ARG A 94 -8.25 58.01 21.56
C ARG A 94 -8.17 58.51 20.11
N ALA A 95 -7.30 59.49 19.84
CA ALA A 95 -7.08 60.04 18.50
C ALA A 95 -6.47 59.03 17.53
N GLU A 96 -5.50 58.22 17.98
CA GLU A 96 -4.88 57.17 17.18
C GLU A 96 -5.90 56.07 16.81
N ILE A 97 -6.79 55.73 17.75
CA ILE A 97 -7.86 54.73 17.55
C ILE A 97 -8.85 55.20 16.48
N SER A 98 -9.22 56.50 16.49
CA SER A 98 -10.06 57.05 15.43
C SER A 98 -9.36 57.08 14.06
N SER A 99 -8.06 57.40 14.01
CA SER A 99 -7.31 57.40 12.75
C SER A 99 -7.22 56.00 12.15
N GLN A 100 -6.86 55.00 12.96
CA GLN A 100 -6.77 53.61 12.52
C GLN A 100 -8.12 53.05 12.08
N ARG A 101 -9.21 53.44 12.73
CA ARG A 101 -10.56 53.03 12.33
C ARG A 101 -10.95 53.62 10.98
N ASN A 102 -10.70 54.91 10.78
CA ASN A 102 -10.97 55.58 9.50
C ASN A 102 -10.12 54.99 8.35
N GLU A 103 -8.86 54.65 8.61
CA GLU A 103 -8.00 53.98 7.64
C GLU A 103 -8.46 52.55 7.33
N ALA A 104 -8.93 51.80 8.33
CA ALA A 104 -9.48 50.47 8.14
C ALA A 104 -10.81 50.50 7.36
N ASP A 105 -11.68 51.47 7.65
CA ASP A 105 -12.94 51.66 6.96
C ASP A 105 -12.72 52.12 5.50
N ALA A 106 -11.70 52.96 5.24
CA ALA A 106 -11.30 53.34 3.89
C ALA A 106 -10.75 52.15 3.09
N LYS A 107 -9.91 51.30 3.71
CA LYS A 107 -9.38 50.07 3.08
C LYS A 107 -10.46 49.04 2.81
N ASN A 108 -11.39 48.85 3.76
CA ASN A 108 -12.54 47.98 3.57
C ASN A 108 -13.47 48.52 2.47
N LYS A 109 -13.64 49.84 2.37
CA LYS A 109 -14.43 50.44 1.29
C LYS A 109 -13.77 50.28 -0.08
N SER A 110 -12.43 50.35 -0.18
CA SER A 110 -11.72 50.04 -1.43
C SER A 110 -11.77 48.55 -1.80
N LEU A 111 -11.78 47.65 -0.82
CA LEU A 111 -11.91 46.20 -1.05
C LEU A 111 -13.32 45.79 -1.48
N ASN A 112 -14.37 46.52 -1.04
CA ASN A 112 -15.75 46.29 -1.48
C ASN A 112 -16.09 46.97 -2.83
N LEU A 113 -15.16 47.74 -3.41
CA LEU A 113 -15.31 48.36 -4.73
C LEU A 113 -14.75 47.51 -5.87
N SER A 114 -14.07 46.38 -5.58
CA SER A 114 -13.80 45.36 -6.60
C SER A 114 -15.13 44.69 -6.93
N SER A 115 -15.81 45.25 -7.93
CA SER A 115 -17.06 44.72 -8.45
C SER A 115 -16.90 43.23 -8.75
N HIS A 116 -17.90 42.44 -8.38
CA HIS A 116 -18.10 41.02 -8.68
C HIS A 116 -17.97 40.64 -10.18
N LEU A 117 -17.63 41.59 -11.06
CA LEU A 117 -17.32 41.38 -12.48
C LEU A 117 -15.83 41.07 -12.77
N GLU A 118 -14.91 41.37 -11.85
CA GLU A 118 -13.46 41.11 -12.04
C GLU A 118 -12.99 39.75 -11.49
N GLU A 119 -13.77 39.11 -10.61
CA GLU A 119 -13.47 37.75 -10.17
C GLU A 119 -13.85 36.75 -11.27
N PRO A 120 -12.91 35.92 -11.75
CA PRO A 120 -13.24 34.84 -12.67
C PRO A 120 -14.27 33.92 -12.01
N LEU A 121 -15.43 33.75 -12.64
CA LEU A 121 -16.44 32.79 -12.19
C LEU A 121 -15.79 31.43 -11.99
N GLU A 122 -15.78 30.93 -10.75
CA GLU A 122 -15.26 29.61 -10.46
C GLU A 122 -16.03 28.55 -11.25
N ARG A 123 -15.28 27.63 -11.88
CA ARG A 123 -15.89 26.59 -12.70
C ARG A 123 -16.77 25.69 -11.84
N ASN A 124 -18.01 25.49 -12.27
CA ASN A 124 -18.92 24.55 -11.64
C ASN A 124 -18.37 23.12 -11.75
N LEU A 125 -17.90 22.58 -10.63
CA LEU A 125 -17.30 21.24 -10.55
C LEU A 125 -18.29 20.13 -10.93
N ASN A 126 -19.61 20.36 -10.79
CA ASN A 126 -20.66 19.41 -11.19
C ASN A 126 -20.89 19.34 -12.71
N LYS A 127 -20.21 20.20 -13.48
CA LYS A 127 -20.26 20.23 -14.95
C LYS A 127 -18.94 19.79 -15.58
N LEU A 128 -17.94 19.44 -14.78
CA LEU A 128 -16.75 18.78 -15.30
C LEU A 128 -17.16 17.37 -15.75
N PRO A 129 -16.77 16.93 -16.96
CA PRO A 129 -16.77 15.50 -17.23
C PRO A 129 -15.86 14.89 -16.18
N ILE A 130 -16.41 14.01 -15.35
CA ILE A 130 -15.60 13.24 -14.42
C ILE A 130 -14.90 12.22 -15.31
N ASP A 131 -13.79 12.62 -15.91
CA ASP A 131 -12.98 11.78 -16.81
C ASP A 131 -12.42 10.53 -16.10
N ASN A 132 -12.62 10.43 -14.78
CA ASN A 132 -12.26 9.27 -13.95
C ASN A 132 -13.48 8.57 -13.33
N ALA A 133 -14.71 8.91 -13.73
CA ALA A 133 -15.89 8.12 -13.37
C ALA A 133 -16.07 7.04 -14.43
N GLU A 134 -15.27 5.98 -14.32
CA GLU A 134 -15.57 4.71 -14.98
C GLU A 134 -16.94 4.26 -14.48
N SER A 135 -17.98 4.61 -15.24
CA SER A 135 -19.35 4.20 -14.95
C SER A 135 -19.43 2.71 -15.19
N ALA A 136 -19.38 1.93 -14.12
CA ALA A 136 -19.64 0.50 -14.13
C ALA A 136 -21.13 0.21 -14.43
N ARG A 137 -21.53 0.40 -15.69
CA ARG A 137 -22.90 0.10 -16.16
C ARG A 137 -23.10 -1.39 -16.35
N ASN A 138 -22.03 -2.13 -16.61
CA ASN A 138 -22.05 -3.58 -16.78
C ASN A 138 -21.34 -4.28 -15.62
N ILE A 139 -21.66 -5.56 -15.43
CA ILE A 139 -21.03 -6.40 -14.40
C ILE A 139 -19.52 -6.53 -14.65
N ASP A 140 -19.11 -6.68 -15.92
CA ASP A 140 -17.70 -6.78 -16.29
C ASP A 140 -16.93 -5.48 -15.99
N ASP A 141 -17.56 -4.31 -16.22
CA ASP A 141 -16.98 -3.00 -15.89
C ASP A 141 -16.85 -2.82 -14.37
N ALA A 142 -17.82 -3.31 -13.60
CA ALA A 142 -17.77 -3.31 -12.13
C ALA A 142 -16.67 -4.22 -11.61
N ILE A 143 -16.46 -5.38 -12.24
CA ILE A 143 -15.39 -6.31 -11.89
C ILE A 143 -14.04 -5.67 -12.18
N LEU A 144 -13.86 -5.04 -13.34
CA LEU A 144 -12.60 -4.40 -13.73
C LEU A 144 -12.23 -3.21 -12.84
N LEU A 145 -13.21 -2.40 -12.45
CA LEU A 145 -13.01 -1.27 -11.54
C LEU A 145 -12.71 -1.71 -10.09
N LEU A 146 -13.31 -2.80 -9.63
CA LEU A 146 -13.17 -3.28 -8.25
C LEU A 146 -12.01 -4.27 -8.07
N THR A 147 -11.54 -4.89 -9.15
CA THR A 147 -10.33 -5.70 -9.09
C THR A 147 -9.13 -4.76 -9.08
N ASP A 148 -8.52 -4.59 -7.90
CA ASP A 148 -7.14 -4.14 -7.82
C ASP A 148 -6.31 -5.10 -8.66
N HIS A 149 -5.96 -4.69 -9.87
CA HIS A 149 -4.88 -5.30 -10.65
C HIS A 149 -3.59 -5.02 -9.88
N VAL A 150 -3.38 -5.76 -8.79
CA VAL A 150 -2.04 -6.09 -8.34
C VAL A 150 -1.47 -6.83 -9.52
N ASP A 151 -0.70 -6.13 -10.34
CA ASP A 151 0.11 -6.72 -11.39
C ASP A 151 1.04 -7.72 -10.72
N GLU A 152 0.54 -8.93 -10.48
CA GLU A 152 1.33 -10.05 -10.04
C GLU A 152 2.40 -10.19 -11.11
N ASP A 153 3.63 -9.82 -10.75
CA ASP A 153 4.72 -9.80 -11.72
C ASP A 153 4.87 -11.20 -12.32
N ARG A 154 4.35 -11.32 -13.54
CA ARG A 154 4.33 -12.52 -14.36
C ARG A 154 5.72 -12.96 -14.80
N HIS A 155 6.75 -12.11 -14.62
CA HIS A 155 8.10 -12.38 -15.13
C HIS A 155 9.19 -12.27 -14.05
N PRO A 156 9.13 -13.10 -12.99
CA PRO A 156 10.21 -13.19 -12.01
C PRO A 156 11.54 -13.60 -12.69
N GLU A 157 11.48 -14.34 -13.80
CA GLU A 157 12.65 -14.73 -14.60
C GLU A 157 13.35 -13.54 -15.27
N LYS A 158 12.59 -12.53 -15.74
CA LYS A 158 13.15 -11.31 -16.34
C LYS A 158 13.83 -10.46 -15.27
N ARG A 159 13.22 -10.33 -14.08
CA ARG A 159 13.85 -9.67 -12.92
C ARG A 159 15.10 -10.40 -12.47
N MET A 160 15.13 -11.74 -12.50
CA MET A 160 16.29 -12.50 -12.05
C MET A 160 17.55 -12.21 -12.88
N LYS A 161 17.42 -12.10 -14.21
CA LYS A 161 18.54 -11.73 -15.08
C LYS A 161 19.03 -10.30 -14.84
N ALA A 162 18.11 -9.35 -14.67
CA ALA A 162 18.45 -7.95 -14.41
C ALA A 162 19.10 -7.77 -13.02
N ALA A 163 18.51 -8.38 -12.00
CA ALA A 163 19.00 -8.32 -10.62
C ALA A 163 20.36 -9.03 -10.48
N TYR A 164 20.55 -10.19 -11.12
CA TYR A 164 21.83 -10.89 -11.16
C TYR A 164 22.93 -10.04 -11.81
N LYS A 165 22.61 -9.34 -12.92
CA LYS A 165 23.58 -8.46 -13.60
C LYS A 165 24.00 -7.28 -12.70
N CYS A 166 23.04 -6.64 -12.03
CA CYS A 166 23.31 -5.56 -11.08
C CYS A 166 24.20 -6.04 -9.91
N TYR A 167 23.91 -7.22 -9.38
CA TYR A 167 24.70 -7.84 -8.31
C TYR A 167 26.09 -8.26 -8.77
N GLU A 168 26.19 -8.84 -9.97
CA GLU A 168 27.47 -9.21 -10.58
C GLU A 168 28.38 -8.00 -10.70
N GLU A 169 27.90 -6.87 -11.21
CA GLU A 169 28.71 -5.65 -11.36
C GLU A 169 29.18 -5.06 -10.03
N LYS A 170 28.38 -5.17 -8.96
CA LYS A 170 28.76 -4.72 -7.61
C LYS A 170 29.79 -5.67 -6.99
N CYS A 171 29.45 -6.95 -6.84
CA CYS A 171 30.31 -7.91 -6.16
C CYS A 171 31.61 -8.21 -6.90
N LEU A 172 31.62 -8.10 -8.24
CA LEU A 172 32.83 -8.35 -9.03
C LEU A 172 33.86 -7.23 -8.89
N LYS A 173 33.45 -6.00 -8.52
CA LYS A 173 34.39 -4.92 -8.15
C LYS A 173 35.08 -5.24 -6.84
N ASP A 174 34.31 -5.60 -5.82
CA ASP A 174 34.83 -5.92 -4.49
C ASP A 174 35.73 -7.17 -4.52
N LEU A 175 35.28 -8.23 -5.21
CA LEU A 175 36.01 -9.49 -5.30
C LEU A 175 37.32 -9.41 -6.10
N LYS A 176 37.43 -8.47 -7.05
CA LYS A 176 38.70 -8.22 -7.77
C LYS A 176 39.75 -7.60 -6.84
N VAL A 177 39.33 -6.79 -5.88
CA VAL A 177 40.23 -6.17 -4.90
C VAL A 177 40.63 -7.18 -3.83
N THR A 178 39.70 -8.00 -3.34
CA THR A 178 39.99 -8.99 -2.29
C THR A 178 40.74 -10.22 -2.80
N HIS A 179 40.49 -10.62 -4.05
CA HIS A 179 41.12 -11.79 -4.66
C HIS A 179 41.70 -11.50 -6.06
N PRO A 180 42.77 -10.69 -6.14
CA PRO A 180 43.38 -10.31 -7.42
C PRO A 180 44.05 -11.47 -8.17
N SER A 181 44.34 -12.59 -7.50
CA SER A 181 44.97 -13.78 -8.10
C SER A 181 43.98 -14.72 -8.81
N LEU A 182 42.66 -14.56 -8.59
CA LEU A 182 41.65 -15.44 -9.15
C LEU A 182 41.27 -15.04 -10.58
N LYS A 183 41.05 -16.06 -11.43
CA LYS A 183 40.55 -15.85 -12.80
C LYS A 183 39.11 -15.34 -12.76
N LEU A 184 38.72 -14.55 -13.77
CA LEU A 184 37.35 -14.01 -13.90
C LEU A 184 36.26 -15.10 -13.82
N SER A 185 36.53 -16.28 -14.36
CA SER A 185 35.61 -17.43 -14.27
C SER A 185 35.37 -17.89 -12.82
N GLN A 186 36.43 -17.94 -12.01
CA GLN A 186 36.36 -18.32 -10.58
C GLN A 186 35.63 -17.24 -9.77
N LEU A 187 35.91 -15.97 -10.06
CA LEU A 187 35.20 -14.84 -9.44
C LEU A 187 33.70 -14.88 -9.75
N LYS A 188 33.31 -15.13 -11.01
CA LYS A 188 31.91 -15.29 -11.40
C LYS A 188 31.23 -16.48 -10.74
N GLN A 189 31.94 -17.61 -10.57
CA GLN A 189 31.41 -18.75 -9.81
C GLN A 189 31.16 -18.40 -8.33
N MET A 190 32.04 -17.61 -7.72
CA MET A 190 31.90 -17.14 -6.33
C MET A 190 30.75 -16.14 -6.19
N VAL A 191 30.62 -15.18 -7.12
CA VAL A 191 29.47 -14.27 -7.22
C VAL A 191 28.17 -15.05 -7.35
N PHE A 192 28.10 -16.05 -8.23
CA PHE A 192 26.88 -16.83 -8.42
C PHE A 192 26.51 -17.68 -7.19
N LYS A 193 27.50 -18.18 -6.45
CA LYS A 193 27.26 -18.85 -5.17
C LYS A 193 26.67 -17.89 -4.14
N ASN A 194 27.26 -16.70 -3.99
CA ASN A 194 26.77 -15.69 -3.05
C ASN A 194 25.39 -15.15 -3.44
N TRP A 195 25.12 -15.01 -4.75
CA TRP A 195 23.83 -14.60 -5.29
C TRP A 195 22.67 -15.52 -4.88
N LYS A 196 22.90 -16.84 -4.86
CA LYS A 196 21.85 -17.81 -4.48
C LYS A 196 21.33 -17.62 -3.05
N THR A 197 22.14 -17.05 -2.17
CA THR A 197 21.82 -16.76 -0.77
C THR A 197 21.58 -15.28 -0.50
N ALA A 198 21.75 -14.41 -1.50
CA ALA A 198 21.65 -12.96 -1.33
C ALA A 198 20.18 -12.51 -1.27
N PRO A 199 19.85 -11.52 -0.41
CA PRO A 199 18.48 -11.00 -0.27
C PRO A 199 17.95 -10.30 -1.55
N GLU A 200 18.87 -9.89 -2.42
CA GLU A 200 18.58 -9.29 -3.74
C GLU A 200 18.02 -10.30 -4.76
N ASN A 201 18.06 -11.59 -4.45
CA ASN A 201 17.50 -12.63 -5.32
C ASN A 201 15.97 -12.63 -5.23
N PRO A 202 15.24 -12.28 -6.33
CA PRO A 202 13.78 -12.22 -6.31
C PRO A 202 13.11 -13.56 -5.98
N LEU A 203 13.83 -14.69 -6.09
CA LEU A 203 13.34 -16.01 -5.70
C LEU A 203 13.23 -16.18 -4.18
N LEU A 204 13.99 -15.41 -3.39
CA LEU A 204 13.94 -15.44 -1.93
C LEU A 204 12.92 -14.44 -1.35
N GLN A 205 12.50 -13.45 -2.14
CA GLN A 205 11.52 -12.41 -1.73
C GLN A 205 10.05 -12.86 -1.78
N LYS A 206 9.75 -14.06 -2.31
CA LYS A 206 8.37 -14.58 -2.43
C LYS A 206 7.90 -15.44 -1.24
N MET A 207 8.56 -15.33 -0.08
CA MET A 207 8.08 -15.85 1.22
C MET A 207 7.72 -14.67 2.12
#